data_AF-A0A0A9HDL9-F1
#
_entry.id   AF-A0A0A9HDL9-F1
#
_cell.length_a   1.000
_cell.length_b   1.000
_cell.length_c   1.000
_cell.angle_alpha   90.00
_cell.angle_beta   90.00
_cell.angle_gamma   90.00
#
_symmetry.space_group_name_H-M   'P 1'
#
loop_
_entity.id
_entity.type
_entity.pdbx_description
1 polymer ?
#
loop_
_entity_poly.entity_id
_entity_poly.type
_entity_poly.pdbx_seq_one_letter_code
_entity_poly.pdbx_strand_id
1 'polypeptide(L)' 'MHSMITLSDEDVDEQKAVEKLLRVTPKRYNQIALSIETLLDLSELCIEEVTGKAQGCR' A
#
# COMPACT_ATOMS: atom_id res chain seq x y z
N MET A 1 -12.41 10.75 3.54
CA MET A 1 -13.36 9.72 3.06
C MET A 1 -12.51 8.66 2.40
N HIS A 2 -12.10 7.59 3.11
CA HIS A 2 -11.28 6.55 2.51
C HIS A 2 -12.12 5.69 1.57
N SER A 3 -11.77 5.66 0.29
CA SER A 3 -12.46 4.91 -0.75
C SER A 3 -12.10 3.44 -0.66
N MET A 4 -13.12 2.60 -0.44
CA MET A 4 -13.00 1.16 -0.27
C MET A 4 -12.84 0.48 -1.64
N ILE A 5 -11.75 -0.28 -1.83
CA ILE A 5 -11.49 -1.06 -3.05
C ILE A 5 -11.87 -2.52 -2.78
N THR A 6 -12.92 -3.02 -3.43
CA THR A 6 -13.41 -4.38 -3.24
C THR A 6 -12.64 -5.38 -4.10
N LEU A 7 -11.73 -6.13 -3.50
CA LEU A 7 -11.14 -7.34 -4.10
C LEU A 7 -11.48 -8.51 -3.18
N SER A 8 -12.49 -9.30 -3.60
CA SER A 8 -13.01 -10.53 -2.95
C SER A 8 -13.64 -10.35 -1.57
N ASP A 9 -14.95 -10.10 -1.51
CA ASP A 9 -15.94 -10.20 -0.37
C ASP A 9 -15.56 -9.70 1.04
N GLU A 10 -14.31 -9.29 1.26
CA GLU A 10 -13.79 -8.68 2.46
C GLU A 10 -13.40 -7.25 2.08
N ASP A 11 -13.88 -6.31 2.88
CA ASP A 11 -13.48 -4.92 2.77
C ASP A 11 -11.97 -4.82 2.97
N VAL A 12 -11.26 -4.42 1.91
CA VAL A 12 -9.82 -4.16 1.95
C VAL A 12 -9.65 -2.70 2.36
N ASP A 13 -9.15 -2.49 3.58
CA ASP A 13 -8.70 -1.18 4.05
C ASP A 13 -7.36 -0.78 3.39
N GLU A 14 -7.03 0.51 3.44
CA GLU A 14 -5.84 1.07 2.79
C GLU A 14 -4.54 0.37 3.23
N GLN A 15 -4.41 0.08 4.53
CA GLN A 15 -3.25 -0.62 5.06
C GLN A 15 -3.11 -2.00 4.41
N LYS A 16 -4.18 -2.81 4.38
CA LYS A 16 -4.16 -4.13 3.74
C LYS A 16 -3.87 -4.04 2.24
N ALA A 17 -4.38 -3.00 1.57
CA ALA A 17 -4.10 -2.79 0.17
C ALA A 17 -2.59 -2.50 -0.06
N VAL A 18 -2.00 -1.62 0.75
CA VAL A 18 -0.57 -1.29 0.71
C VAL A 18 0.29 -2.52 1.00
N GLU A 19 -0.02 -3.26 2.07
CA GLU A 19 0.66 -4.53 2.40
C GLU A 19 0.60 -5.52 1.24
N LYS A 20 -0.58 -5.64 0.60
CA LYS A 20 -0.75 -6.53 -0.54
C LYS A 20 0.10 -6.09 -1.73
N LEU A 21 0.15 -4.79 -2.02
CA LEU A 21 0.97 -4.21 -3.09
C LEU A 21 2.46 -4.48 -2.87
N LEU A 22 2.95 -4.24 -1.66
CA LEU A 22 4.35 -4.51 -1.31
C LEU A 22 4.67 -6.00 -1.43
N ARG A 23 3.76 -6.88 -1.00
CA ARG A 23 3.94 -8.35 -1.09
C ARG A 23 3.99 -8.88 -2.52
N VAL A 24 3.27 -8.28 -3.48
CA VAL A 24 3.29 -8.71 -4.91
C VAL A 24 4.41 -8.06 -5.72
N THR A 25 5.24 -7.24 -5.08
CA THR A 25 6.35 -6.53 -5.73
C THR A 25 7.35 -7.53 -6.35
N PRO A 26 7.82 -7.33 -7.60
CA PRO A 26 8.81 -8.21 -8.21
C PRO A 26 10.10 -8.32 -7.38
N LYS A 27 10.70 -9.52 -7.33
CA LYS A 27 11.88 -9.83 -6.51
C LYS A 27 13.04 -8.82 -6.60
N ARG A 28 13.24 -8.23 -7.78
CA ARG A 28 14.29 -7.22 -8.02
C ARG A 28 14.09 -5.92 -7.21
N TYR A 29 12.91 -5.70 -6.64
CA TYR A 29 12.59 -4.55 -5.79
C TYR A 29 12.29 -4.95 -4.33
N ASN A 30 12.57 -6.19 -3.92
CA ASN A 30 12.31 -6.66 -2.55
C ASN A 30 12.95 -5.77 -1.48
N GLN A 31 14.16 -5.27 -1.73
CA GLN A 31 14.84 -4.38 -0.79
C GLN A 31 14.08 -3.06 -0.59
N ILE A 32 13.46 -2.54 -1.65
CA ILE A 32 12.65 -1.32 -1.59
C ILE A 32 11.36 -1.62 -0.82
N ALA A 33 10.66 -2.71 -1.14
CA ALA A 33 9.47 -3.13 -0.42
C ALA A 33 9.75 -3.32 1.08
N LEU A 34 10.83 -4.03 1.43
CA LEU A 34 11.25 -4.24 2.81
C LEU A 34 11.59 -2.92 3.52
N SER A 35 12.24 -1.99 2.83
CA SER A 35 12.55 -0.67 3.40
C SER A 35 11.28 0.11 3.71
N ILE A 36 10.26 0.04 2.85
CA ILE A 36 8.96 0.67 3.10
C ILE A 36 8.28 0.03 4.32
N GLU A 37 8.20 -1.30 4.37
CA GLU A 37 7.60 -2.05 5.50
C GLU A 37 8.33 -1.79 6.83
N THR A 38 9.65 -1.55 6.79
CA THR A 38 10.45 -1.36 8.00
C THR A 38 10.48 0.08 8.48
N LEU A 39 10.47 1.05 7.56
CA LEU A 39 10.73 2.46 7.87
C LEU A 39 9.46 3.31 8.00
N LEU A 40 8.35 2.90 7.38
CA LEU A 40 7.11 3.67 7.34
C LEU A 40 6.01 2.98 8.14
N ASP A 41 5.11 3.78 8.72
CA ASP A 41 3.89 3.28 9.33
C ASP A 41 2.85 3.01 8.23
N LEU A 42 2.61 1.74 7.93
CA LEU A 42 1.67 1.34 6.88
C LEU A 42 0.22 1.72 7.19
N SER A 43 -0.11 2.01 8.46
CA SER A 43 -1.47 2.44 8.83
C SER A 43 -1.78 3.89 8.44
N GLU A 44 -0.73 4.67 8.16
CA GLU A 44 -0.81 6.08 7.72
C GLU A 44 -0.58 6.23 6.21
N LEU A 45 -0.30 5.13 5.49
CA LEU A 45 -0.07 5.13 4.05
C LEU A 45 -1.32 4.73 3.27
N CYS A 46 -1.49 5.36 2.11
CA CYS A 46 -2.47 4.95 1.11
C CYS A 46 -1.84 4.41 -0.16
N ILE A 47 -2.61 3.64 -0.91
CA ILE A 47 -2.17 3.05 -2.20
C ILE A 47 -1.64 4.09 -3.18
N GLU A 48 -2.23 5.28 -3.19
CA GLU A 48 -1.87 6.36 -4.10
C GLU A 48 -0.44 6.85 -3.86
N GLU A 49 -0.01 6.94 -2.60
CA GLU A 49 1.32 7.38 -2.23
C GLU A 49 2.38 6.35 -2.63
N VAL A 50 2.07 5.06 -2.45
CA VAL A 50 2.99 3.95 -2.80
C VAL A 50 3.05 3.72 -4.31
N THR A 51 1.98 4.03 -5.05
CA THR A 51 1.93 3.94 -6.52
C THR A 51 2.44 5.20 -7.24
N GLY A 52 2.81 6.25 -6.49
CA GLY A 52 3.41 7.48 -7.02
C GLY A 52 2.40 8.47 -7.61
N LYS A 53 1.12 8.40 -7.20
CA LYS A 53 0.10 9.40 -7.54
C LYS A 53 0.30 10.63 -6.66
N ALA A 54 0.48 11.80 -7.28
CA ALA A 54 0.82 13.05 -6.59
C ALA A 54 -0.32 13.68 -5.78
N GLN A 55 -1.53 13.13 -5.86
CA GLN A 55 -2.61 13.37 -4.90
C GLN A 55 -2.50 12.24 -3.87
N GLY A 56 -1.64 12.41 -2.87
CA GLY A 56 -1.60 11.52 -1.71
C GLY A 56 -2.84 11.71 -0.84
N CYS A 57 -2.97 10.91 0.22
CA CYS A 57 -4.14 10.81 1.10
C CYS A 57 -4.46 12.06 1.97
N ARG A 58 -4.22 13.27 1.46
CA ARG A 58 -4.43 14.53 2.17
C ARG A 58 -5.61 15.33 1.65
#